data_AF-A0A7S2JDC6-F1
#
_entry.id   AF-A0A7S2JDC6-F1
#
_cell.length_a   1.000
_cell.length_b   1.000
_cell.length_c   1.000
_cell.angle_alpha   90.00
_cell.angle_beta   90.00
_cell.angle_gamma   90.00
#
_symmetry.space_group_name_H-M   'P 1'
#
loop_
_entity.id
_entity.type
_entity.pdbx_description
1 polymer ?
#
loop_
_entity_poly.entity_id
_entity_poly.type
_entity_poly.pdbx_seq_one_letter_code
_entity_poly.pdbx_strand_id
1 'polypeptide(L)'
;DGQWSCQPLGPRAPMITSCTWAGEDCSLTKLCCNLNAKCIRQNAQAALCTTQAPAGWNGAVLGGAVGEHVVAAAGAGPIAGASLFCFMAVLPGSAEEGLRQAAEGKQGSIYACEAHAVYPSEPAGMANQGTWNSFVNTD
;
A
#
# COMPACT_ATOMS: atom_id res chain seq x y z
N ASP A 1 -39.33 11.84 -17.67
CA ASP A 1 -38.59 12.81 -16.83
C ASP A 1 -38.66 12.42 -15.37
N GLY A 2 -37.60 11.74 -14.89
CA GLY A 2 -37.51 11.28 -13.49
C GLY A 2 -37.17 12.44 -12.58
N GLN A 3 -38.00 12.67 -11.57
CA GLN A 3 -37.85 13.73 -10.56
C GLN A 3 -36.58 13.50 -9.73
N TRP A 4 -35.52 14.25 -10.01
CA TRP A 4 -34.46 14.48 -9.03
C TRP A 4 -34.96 15.48 -7.99
N SER A 5 -34.89 15.13 -6.70
CA SER A 5 -35.21 16.04 -5.60
C SER A 5 -33.95 16.33 -4.78
N CYS A 6 -33.83 17.55 -4.26
CA CYS A 6 -32.76 17.94 -3.32
C CYS A 6 -33.04 17.48 -1.88
N GLN A 7 -33.95 16.53 -1.69
CA GLN A 7 -34.36 16.08 -0.37
C GLN A 7 -33.23 15.21 0.23
N PRO A 8 -32.72 15.55 1.43
CA PRO A 8 -31.61 14.82 2.02
C PRO A 8 -32.01 13.36 2.27
N LEU A 9 -31.24 12.43 1.70
CA LEU A 9 -31.49 10.98 1.72
C LEU A 9 -31.14 10.32 3.07
N GLY A 10 -31.07 11.11 4.14
CA GLY A 10 -30.61 10.67 5.47
C GLY A 10 -29.15 11.05 5.76
N PRO A 11 -28.64 10.68 6.95
CA PRO A 11 -27.25 10.91 7.33
C PRO A 11 -26.33 10.11 6.39
N ARG A 12 -25.26 10.75 5.91
CA ARG A 12 -24.24 10.04 5.11
C ARG A 12 -23.65 8.92 5.94
N ALA A 13 -23.46 7.75 5.34
CA ALA A 13 -22.71 6.68 5.98
C ALA A 13 -21.35 7.24 6.43
N PRO A 14 -20.89 6.93 7.65
CA PRO A 14 -19.60 7.41 8.12
C PRO A 14 -18.52 6.94 7.16
N MET A 15 -17.63 7.84 6.79
CA MET A 15 -16.50 7.51 5.92
C MET A 15 -15.58 6.55 6.67
N ILE A 16 -15.48 5.32 6.19
CA ILE A 16 -14.73 4.23 6.85
C ILE A 16 -13.22 4.33 6.57
N THR A 17 -12.81 5.12 5.57
CA THR A 17 -11.40 5.23 5.20
C THR A 17 -10.68 6.24 6.09
N SER A 18 -9.50 5.85 6.60
CA SER A 18 -8.63 6.69 7.43
C SER A 18 -8.06 7.90 6.68
N CYS A 19 -8.09 7.89 5.35
CA CYS A 19 -7.61 8.95 4.47
C CYS A 19 -8.31 8.89 3.10
N THR A 20 -8.08 9.93 2.30
CA THR A 20 -8.55 10.09 0.92
C THR A 20 -7.36 10.02 -0.06
N TRP A 21 -7.52 9.36 -1.21
CA TRP A 21 -6.46 9.24 -2.21
C TRP A 21 -6.26 10.51 -3.04
N ALA A 22 -5.11 10.64 -3.70
CA ALA A 22 -4.82 11.79 -4.55
C ALA A 22 -5.89 11.98 -5.64
N GLY A 23 -6.34 13.23 -5.83
CA GLY A 23 -7.40 13.60 -6.77
C GLY A 23 -8.83 13.45 -6.25
N GLU A 24 -9.04 12.79 -5.12
CA GLU A 24 -10.36 12.56 -4.53
C GLU A 24 -10.75 13.65 -3.50
N ASP A 25 -12.05 13.82 -3.25
CA ASP A 25 -12.57 14.82 -2.32
C ASP A 25 -12.26 14.46 -0.86
N CYS A 26 -11.41 15.26 -0.25
CA CYS A 26 -10.96 15.17 1.14
C CYS A 26 -11.65 16.20 2.03
N SER A 27 -12.69 16.91 1.55
CA SER A 27 -13.42 17.90 2.33
C SER A 27 -13.92 17.38 3.68
N LEU A 28 -14.25 16.09 3.76
CA LEU A 28 -14.67 15.38 4.96
C LEU A 28 -13.50 14.88 5.80
N THR A 29 -12.55 14.15 5.20
CA THR A 29 -11.45 13.50 5.95
C THR A 29 -10.38 14.46 6.40
N LYS A 30 -10.10 15.49 5.59
CA LYS A 30 -8.95 16.39 5.72
C LYS A 30 -7.62 15.63 5.82
N LEU A 31 -7.58 14.39 5.34
CA LEU A 31 -6.45 13.48 5.45
C LEU A 31 -6.18 12.84 4.09
N CYS A 32 -4.95 12.88 3.63
CA CYS A 32 -4.53 12.36 2.33
C CYS A 32 -3.66 11.11 2.46
N CYS A 33 -3.89 10.07 1.67
CA CYS A 33 -3.15 8.81 1.79
C CYS A 33 -1.73 8.88 1.21
N ASN A 34 -1.48 9.81 0.27
CA ASN A 34 -0.18 9.97 -0.36
C ASN A 34 0.73 10.86 0.47
N LEU A 35 1.99 10.44 0.63
CA LEU A 35 3.01 11.27 1.28
C LEU A 35 3.12 12.63 0.59
N ASN A 36 3.33 13.69 1.38
CA ASN A 36 3.43 15.08 0.93
C ASN A 36 2.16 15.67 0.30
N ALA A 37 1.06 14.91 0.17
CA ALA A 37 -0.20 15.47 -0.27
C ALA A 37 -0.84 16.33 0.82
N LYS A 38 -1.54 17.37 0.38
CA LYS A 38 -2.34 18.26 1.21
C LYS A 38 -3.78 18.20 0.73
N CYS A 39 -4.71 18.28 1.66
CA CYS A 39 -6.11 18.48 1.31
C CYS A 39 -6.30 19.95 0.99
N ILE A 40 -6.38 20.30 -0.30
CA ILE A 40 -6.44 21.71 -0.74
C ILE A 40 -7.82 22.02 -1.29
N ARG A 41 -8.41 23.12 -0.80
CA ARG A 41 -9.70 23.61 -1.28
C ARG A 41 -9.61 24.06 -2.73
N GLN A 42 -10.37 23.40 -3.59
CA GLN A 42 -10.53 23.78 -5.00
C GLN A 42 -11.51 24.94 -5.09
N ASN A 43 -12.71 24.77 -4.54
CA ASN A 43 -13.81 25.74 -4.57
C ASN A 43 -14.69 25.60 -3.31
N ALA A 44 -15.87 26.21 -3.31
CA ALA A 44 -16.79 26.17 -2.17
C ALA A 44 -17.36 24.77 -1.85
N GLN A 45 -17.31 23.84 -2.82
CA GLN A 45 -17.95 22.53 -2.73
C GLN A 45 -16.97 21.36 -2.64
N ALA A 46 -15.71 21.54 -3.01
CA ALA A 46 -14.72 20.48 -3.08
C ALA A 46 -13.35 20.89 -2.55
N ALA A 47 -12.66 19.93 -1.95
CA ALA A 47 -11.24 20.01 -1.62
C ALA A 47 -10.58 18.69 -1.99
N LEU A 48 -9.48 18.71 -2.75
CA LEU A 48 -8.87 17.47 -3.22
C LEU A 48 -7.50 17.25 -2.60
N CYS A 49 -7.11 15.98 -2.47
CA CYS A 49 -5.76 15.62 -2.10
C CYS A 49 -4.80 15.85 -3.27
N THR A 50 -3.89 16.81 -3.13
CA THR A 50 -2.87 17.15 -4.12
C THR A 50 -1.60 17.64 -3.44
N THR A 51 -0.45 17.49 -4.07
CA THR A 51 0.81 18.06 -3.59
C THR A 51 0.87 19.58 -3.79
N GLN A 52 0.17 20.08 -4.81
CA GLN A 52 0.11 21.51 -5.14
C GLN A 52 -1.25 21.89 -5.72
N ALA A 53 -1.73 23.09 -5.36
CA ALA A 53 -2.95 23.66 -5.91
C ALA A 53 -2.71 24.12 -7.36
N PRO A 54 -3.50 23.67 -8.34
CA PRO A 54 -3.54 24.28 -9.66
C PRO A 54 -3.95 25.75 -9.61
N ALA A 55 -3.61 26.50 -10.66
CA ALA A 55 -4.06 27.88 -10.81
C ALA A 55 -5.59 27.97 -10.85
N GLY A 56 -6.15 29.00 -10.19
CA GLY A 56 -7.60 29.23 -10.13
C GLY A 56 -8.31 28.49 -8.99
N TRP A 57 -7.60 27.69 -8.19
CA TRP A 57 -8.14 27.12 -6.96
C TRP A 57 -8.16 28.16 -5.84
N ASN A 58 -9.05 27.97 -4.87
CA ASN A 58 -9.05 28.76 -3.64
C ASN A 58 -7.72 28.63 -2.88
N GLY A 59 -7.11 27.44 -2.89
CA GLY A 59 -5.75 27.23 -2.38
C GLY A 59 -5.65 27.05 -0.86
N ALA A 60 -6.74 27.20 -0.11
CA ALA A 60 -6.72 26.97 1.34
C ALA A 60 -6.41 25.51 1.68
N VAL A 61 -5.40 25.28 2.52
CA VAL A 61 -5.04 23.95 3.02
C VAL A 61 -5.96 23.58 4.18
N LEU A 62 -6.73 22.51 4.02
CA LEU A 62 -7.68 22.00 5.02
C LEU A 62 -7.09 20.88 5.88
N GLY A 63 -6.03 20.22 5.41
CA GLY A 63 -5.37 19.12 6.09
C GLY A 63 -4.22 18.52 5.27
N GLY A 64 -3.69 17.38 5.70
CA GLY A 64 -2.40 16.86 5.23
C GLY A 64 -2.36 15.36 5.03
N ALA A 65 -1.20 14.83 4.71
CA ALA A 65 -1.01 13.40 4.56
C ALA A 65 -1.19 12.67 5.91
N VAL A 66 -1.80 11.49 5.89
CA VAL A 66 -1.55 10.50 6.94
C VAL A 66 -0.05 10.17 6.86
N GLY A 67 0.63 10.33 7.98
CA GLY A 67 2.04 9.98 8.08
C GLY A 67 2.26 8.49 7.87
N GLU A 68 3.51 8.05 8.02
CA GLU A 68 3.84 6.64 8.01
C GLU A 68 2.97 5.88 9.03
N HIS A 69 2.40 4.76 8.59
CA HIS A 69 1.66 3.89 9.48
C HIS A 69 2.63 3.33 10.52
N VAL A 70 2.47 3.77 11.77
CA VAL A 70 3.20 3.18 12.89
C VAL A 70 2.64 1.79 13.11
N VAL A 71 3.37 0.79 12.64
CA VAL A 71 3.12 -0.60 13.00
C VAL A 71 3.64 -0.76 14.44
N ALA A 72 2.72 -0.93 15.38
CA ALA A 72 3.10 -1.20 16.76
C ALA A 72 3.96 -2.48 16.79
N ALA A 73 5.02 -2.46 17.60
CA ALA A 73 5.78 -3.67 17.87
C ALA A 73 4.83 -4.76 18.39
N ALA A 74 5.10 -6.01 18.05
CA ALA A 74 4.38 -7.13 18.64
C ALA A 74 4.41 -7.00 20.17
N GLY A 75 3.28 -7.28 20.82
CA GLY A 75 3.17 -7.21 22.27
C GLY A 75 4.23 -8.07 22.95
N ALA A 76 4.74 -7.62 24.11
CA ALA A 76 5.73 -8.38 24.86
C ALA A 76 5.11 -9.69 25.38
N GLY A 77 5.76 -10.81 25.09
CA GLY A 77 5.39 -12.14 25.55
C GLY A 77 5.15 -13.12 24.40
N PRO A 78 5.31 -14.43 24.63
CA PRO A 78 5.01 -15.44 23.64
C PRO A 78 3.49 -15.49 23.41
N ILE A 79 3.04 -14.90 22.30
CA ILE A 79 1.67 -15.04 21.80
C ILE A 79 1.70 -16.19 20.78
N ALA A 80 0.76 -17.13 20.86
CA ALA A 80 0.67 -18.18 19.85
C ALA A 80 0.48 -17.54 18.46
N GLY A 81 1.38 -17.87 17.51
CA GLY A 81 1.40 -17.28 16.18
C GLY A 81 2.18 -15.95 16.05
N ALA A 82 2.93 -15.53 17.08
CA ALA A 82 3.76 -14.33 17.02
C ALA A 82 5.22 -14.55 16.60
N SER A 83 5.62 -15.78 16.27
CA SER A 83 6.91 -16.06 15.61
C SER A 83 6.71 -16.14 14.12
N LEU A 84 7.52 -15.44 13.34
CA LEU A 84 7.53 -15.50 11.89
C LEU A 84 8.71 -16.35 11.40
N PHE A 85 8.41 -17.41 10.65
CA PHE A 85 9.42 -18.09 9.85
C PHE A 85 9.36 -17.55 8.42
N CYS A 86 10.48 -17.03 7.94
CA CYS A 86 10.58 -16.48 6.59
C CYS A 86 11.48 -17.34 5.71
N PHE A 87 11.11 -17.51 4.45
CA PHE A 87 11.96 -18.22 3.51
C PHE A 87 12.05 -17.46 2.19
N MET A 88 13.14 -17.69 1.48
CA MET A 88 13.29 -17.22 0.11
C MET A 88 13.95 -18.30 -0.73
N ALA A 89 13.59 -18.34 -2.01
CA ALA A 89 14.26 -19.17 -2.99
C ALA A 89 15.16 -18.27 -3.85
N VAL A 90 16.40 -18.69 -4.10
CA VAL A 90 17.41 -17.91 -4.83
C VAL A 90 17.97 -18.75 -5.96
N LEU A 91 17.91 -18.24 -7.18
CA LEU A 91 18.42 -18.91 -8.37
C LEU A 91 19.95 -18.86 -8.37
N PRO A 92 20.65 -20.01 -8.26
CA PRO A 92 22.11 -20.03 -8.20
C PRO A 92 22.75 -19.42 -9.45
N GLY A 93 23.81 -18.65 -9.24
CA GLY A 93 24.56 -17.97 -10.33
C GLY A 93 23.82 -16.83 -11.02
N SER A 94 22.68 -16.37 -10.46
CA SER A 94 21.93 -15.23 -10.97
C SER A 94 22.21 -13.94 -10.18
N ALA A 95 21.69 -12.81 -10.67
CA ALA A 95 21.77 -11.53 -9.95
C ALA A 95 21.04 -11.53 -8.59
N GLU A 96 20.18 -12.52 -8.34
CA GLU A 96 19.46 -12.69 -7.07
C GLU A 96 20.40 -12.93 -5.89
N GLU A 97 21.56 -13.56 -6.11
CA GLU A 97 22.53 -13.81 -5.05
C GLU A 97 23.09 -12.51 -4.46
N GLY A 98 23.37 -11.52 -5.31
CA GLY A 98 23.83 -10.20 -4.87
C GLY A 98 22.75 -9.45 -4.07
N LEU A 99 21.48 -9.58 -4.49
CA LEU A 99 20.35 -9.02 -3.75
C LEU A 99 20.14 -9.71 -2.40
N ARG A 100 20.26 -11.04 -2.34
CA ARG A 100 20.23 -11.82 -1.11
C ARG A 100 21.32 -11.33 -0.15
N GLN A 101 22.58 -11.25 -0.61
CA GLN A 101 23.71 -10.79 0.21
C GLN A 101 23.51 -9.35 0.72
N ALA A 102 22.98 -8.46 -0.13
CA ALA A 102 22.70 -7.08 0.27
C ALA A 102 21.57 -6.99 1.30
N ALA A 103 20.54 -7.85 1.21
CA ALA A 103 19.47 -7.94 2.20
C ALA A 103 20.00 -8.50 3.53
N GLU A 104 20.81 -9.55 3.48
CA GLU A 104 21.47 -10.17 4.62
C GLU A 104 22.36 -9.18 5.38
N GLY A 105 23.24 -8.46 4.67
CA GLY A 105 24.13 -7.46 5.28
C GLY A 105 23.39 -6.27 5.92
N LYS A 106 22.12 -6.05 5.57
CA LYS A 106 21.24 -5.02 6.16
C LYS A 106 20.31 -5.58 7.24
N GLN A 107 20.35 -6.89 7.51
CA GLN A 107 19.36 -7.60 8.33
C GLN A 107 17.91 -7.29 7.88
N GLY A 108 17.71 -7.13 6.56
CA GLY A 108 16.41 -6.84 5.96
C GLY A 108 15.80 -8.08 5.29
N SER A 109 14.58 -7.95 4.77
CA SER A 109 13.86 -9.09 4.15
C SER A 109 13.66 -10.25 5.13
N ILE A 110 13.82 -11.51 4.70
CA ILE A 110 13.66 -12.70 5.53
C ILE A 110 14.57 -12.73 6.77
N TYR A 111 15.68 -11.99 6.73
CA TYR A 111 16.66 -11.91 7.81
C TYR A 111 16.18 -11.06 8.99
N ALA A 112 15.06 -10.34 8.84
CA ALA A 112 14.38 -9.64 9.94
C ALA A 112 13.46 -10.56 10.76
N CYS A 113 13.20 -11.79 10.28
CA CYS A 113 12.33 -12.76 10.95
C CYS A 113 13.13 -13.59 11.97
N GLU A 114 12.44 -14.15 12.96
CA GLU A 114 13.04 -14.87 14.09
C GLU A 114 13.77 -16.13 13.67
N ALA A 115 13.25 -16.79 12.63
CA ALA A 115 13.90 -17.91 11.97
C ALA A 115 13.71 -17.76 10.46
N HIS A 116 14.71 -18.21 9.70
CA HIS A 116 14.64 -18.14 8.26
C HIS A 116 15.42 -19.24 7.55
N ALA A 117 15.07 -19.48 6.29
CA ALA A 117 15.81 -20.38 5.41
C ALA A 117 15.93 -19.82 3.98
N VAL A 118 17.09 -20.04 3.38
CA VAL A 118 17.33 -19.77 1.96
C VAL A 118 17.39 -21.11 1.24
N TYR A 119 16.58 -21.27 0.21
CA TYR A 119 16.58 -22.45 -0.65
C TYR A 119 17.12 -22.10 -2.03
N PRO A 120 17.89 -22.99 -2.69
CA PRO A 120 18.16 -22.84 -4.11
C PRO A 120 16.85 -22.99 -4.89
N SER A 121 16.62 -22.12 -5.88
CA SER A 121 15.57 -22.31 -6.88
C SER A 121 16.14 -22.83 -8.20
N GLU A 122 15.26 -23.37 -9.04
CA GLU A 122 15.60 -23.83 -10.38
C GLU A 122 14.75 -23.07 -11.42
N PRO A 123 15.24 -22.86 -12.65
CA PRO A 123 14.45 -22.26 -13.71
C PRO A 123 13.22 -23.11 -14.03
N ALA A 124 12.02 -22.54 -13.87
CA ALA A 124 10.79 -23.18 -14.31
C ALA A 124 10.55 -22.96 -15.81
N GLY A 125 10.14 -24.02 -16.51
CA GLY A 125 9.62 -23.91 -17.87
C GLY A 125 8.30 -23.14 -17.89
N MET A 126 7.92 -22.58 -19.04
CA MET A 126 6.60 -21.98 -19.26
C MET A 126 5.72 -22.94 -20.05
N ALA A 127 4.56 -23.30 -19.52
CA ALA A 127 3.49 -23.98 -20.23
C ALA A 127 2.59 -22.95 -20.92
N ASN A 128 2.38 -23.15 -22.22
CA ASN A 128 1.41 -22.41 -23.02
C ASN A 128 0.32 -23.38 -23.50
N GLN A 129 -0.92 -23.17 -23.06
CA GLN A 129 -2.07 -23.94 -23.53
C GLN A 129 -3.17 -22.97 -24.00
N GLY A 130 -3.21 -22.72 -25.31
CA GLY A 130 -4.15 -21.75 -25.89
C GLY A 130 -3.87 -20.34 -25.41
N THR A 131 -4.81 -19.74 -24.66
CA THR A 131 -4.66 -18.41 -24.04
C THR A 131 -4.06 -18.46 -22.62
N TRP A 132 -3.81 -19.65 -22.08
CA TRP A 132 -3.32 -19.83 -20.71
C TRP A 132 -1.79 -19.97 -20.67
N ASN A 133 -1.16 -19.12 -19.85
CA ASN A 133 0.28 -19.07 -19.58
C ASN A 133 0.53 -19.41 -18.12
N SER A 134 1.37 -20.41 -17.82
CA SER A 134 1.77 -20.76 -16.46
C SER A 134 3.19 -21.29 -16.41
N PHE A 135 3.80 -21.25 -15.22
CA PHE A 135 5.04 -21.97 -14.94
C PHE A 135 4.75 -23.46 -14.80
N VAL A 136 5.67 -24.30 -15.28
CA VAL A 136 5.70 -25.75 -15.09
C VAL A 136 6.33 -26.02 -13.72
N ASN A 137 5.72 -26.91 -12.94
CA ASN A 137 6.33 -27.37 -11.69
C ASN A 137 7.67 -28.04 -11.98
N THR A 138 8.71 -27.64 -11.27
CA THR A 138 10.00 -28.30 -11.24
C THR A 138 9.95 -29.35 -10.13
N ASP A 139 10.02 -30.64 -10.49
CA ASP A 139 10.07 -31.77 -9.54
C ASP A 139 11.37 -31.78 -8.72
#